data_AF-A0A1S4EAC0-F1
#
_entry.id   AF-A0A1S4EAC0-F1
#
_cell.length_a   1.000
_cell.length_b   1.000
_cell.length_c   1.000
_cell.angle_alpha   90.00
_cell.angle_beta   90.00
_cell.angle_gamma   90.00
#
_symmetry.space_group_name_H-M   'P 1'
#
loop_
_entity.id
_entity.type
_entity.pdbx_description
1 polymer ?
#
loop_
_entity_poly.entity_id
_entity_poly.type
_entity_poly.pdbx_seq_one_letter_code
_entity_poly.pdbx_strand_id
1 'polypeptide(L)' 'MKLDAQTFADWEVDYVKLDGCYASVFTMDEGYREFGKYLNETGRPMVYSCSLPAYQEERKMEVCIFF' A
#
# COMPACT_ATOMS: atom_id res chain seq x y z
N MET A 1 2.82 2.47 -9.57
CA MET A 1 3.38 1.78 -8.38
C MET A 1 4.90 1.77 -8.37
N LYS A 2 5.61 1.01 -9.22
CA LYS A 2 7.10 0.99 -9.17
C LYS A 2 7.75 2.37 -9.36
N LEU A 3 7.29 3.15 -10.34
CA LEU A 3 7.78 4.51 -10.59
C LEU A 3 7.58 5.41 -9.35
N ASP A 4 6.39 5.37 -8.76
CA ASP A 4 6.05 6.19 -7.59
C ASP A 4 6.90 5.82 -6.37
N ALA A 5 7.08 4.52 -6.11
CA ALA A 5 7.94 4.05 -5.03
C ALA A 5 9.39 4.55 -5.19
N GLN A 6 9.96 4.42 -6.40
CA GLN A 6 11.30 4.93 -6.67
C GLN A 6 11.36 6.46 -6.51
N THR A 7 10.35 7.16 -6.98
CA THR A 7 10.26 8.62 -6.86
C THR A 7 10.25 9.06 -5.39
N PHE A 8 9.51 8.35 -4.52
CA PHE A 8 9.51 8.62 -3.08
C PHE A 8 10.87 8.36 -2.44
N ALA A 9 11.58 7.31 -2.86
CA ALA A 9 12.93 7.04 -2.38
C ALA A 9 13.93 8.12 -2.84
N ASP A 10 13.85 8.55 -4.11
CA ASP A 10 14.69 9.59 -4.69
C ASP A 10 14.46 10.96 -4.03
N TRP A 11 13.22 11.22 -3.57
CA TRP A 11 12.85 12.42 -2.81
C TRP A 11 13.13 12.33 -1.32
N GLU A 12 13.73 11.22 -0.86
CA GLU A 12 14.03 10.98 0.54
C GLU A 12 12.79 11.01 1.46
N VAL A 13 11.64 10.53 0.97
CA VAL A 13 10.43 10.40 1.79
C VAL A 13 10.63 9.33 2.88
N ASP A 14 10.09 9.57 4.08
CA ASP A 14 10.18 8.64 5.23
C ASP A 14 8.86 7.94 5.56
N TYR A 15 7.74 8.46 5.06
CA TYR A 15 6.39 7.98 5.39
C TYR A 15 5.50 8.01 4.16
N VAL A 16 4.89 6.86 3.84
CA VAL A 16 3.98 6.71 2.71
C VAL A 16 2.65 6.19 3.22
N LYS A 17 1.58 6.97 3.01
CA LYS A 17 0.20 6.51 3.17
C LYS A 17 -0.33 6.10 1.79
N LEU A 18 -0.75 4.84 1.65
CA LEU A 18 -1.53 4.43 0.48
C LEU A 18 -3.01 4.40 0.83
N ASP A 19 -3.81 5.09 0.02
CA ASP A 19 -5.26 5.18 0.14
C ASP A 19 -5.96 4.26 -0.87
N GLY A 20 -7.21 3.89 -0.58
CA GLY A 20 -7.97 2.94 -1.40
C GLY A 20 -9.06 3.59 -2.26
N CYS A 21 -9.24 4.91 -2.21
CA CYS A 21 -10.27 5.59 -2.99
C CYS A 21 -10.16 5.24 -4.48
N TYR A 22 -11.32 4.98 -5.11
CA TYR A 22 -11.44 4.63 -6.54
C TYR A 22 -10.75 3.33 -7.00
N ALA A 23 -10.23 2.51 -6.09
CA ALA A 23 -9.76 1.16 -6.42
C ALA A 23 -10.87 0.11 -6.26
N SER A 24 -10.74 -1.01 -6.97
CA SER A 24 -11.60 -2.17 -6.78
C SER A 24 -11.19 -2.93 -5.52
N VAL A 25 -12.12 -3.13 -4.59
CA VAL A 25 -11.87 -3.87 -3.34
C VAL A 25 -11.36 -5.29 -3.57
N PHE A 26 -11.72 -5.91 -4.70
CA PHE A 26 -11.26 -7.26 -5.07
C PHE A 26 -9.78 -7.32 -5.47
N THR A 27 -9.17 -6.18 -5.82
CA THR A 27 -7.77 -6.10 -6.24
C THR A 27 -6.90 -5.34 -5.24
N MET A 28 -7.49 -4.82 -4.15
CA MET A 28 -6.77 -4.00 -3.18
C MET A 28 -5.72 -4.83 -2.42
N ASP A 29 -6.03 -6.03 -1.94
CA ASP A 29 -5.06 -6.88 -1.24
C ASP A 29 -3.76 -7.08 -2.04
N GLU A 30 -3.90 -7.34 -3.34
CA GLU A 30 -2.77 -7.47 -4.24
C GLU A 30 -2.03 -6.13 -4.44
N GLY A 31 -2.75 -5.04 -4.70
CA GLY A 31 -2.15 -3.72 -4.92
C GLY A 31 -1.40 -3.18 -3.69
N TYR A 32 -1.96 -3.35 -2.48
CA TYR A 32 -1.28 -2.94 -1.24
C TYR A 32 -0.01 -3.75 -0.98
N ARG A 33 -0.03 -5.07 -1.24
CA ARG A 33 1.14 -5.95 -1.13
C ARG A 33 2.20 -5.63 -2.18
N GLU A 34 1.78 -5.42 -3.42
CA GLU A 34 2.66 -5.09 -4.54
C GLU A 34 3.38 -3.75 -4.30
N PHE A 35 2.65 -2.73 -3.83
CA PHE A 35 3.26 -1.45 -3.53
C PHE A 35 4.26 -1.53 -2.35
N GLY A 36 3.93 -2.28 -1.30
CA GLY A 36 4.86 -2.54 -0.20
C GLY A 36 6.14 -3.25 -0.66
N LYS A 37 6.03 -4.20 -1.59
CA LYS A 37 7.18 -4.83 -2.24
C LYS A 37 8.04 -3.80 -2.99
N TYR A 38 7.44 -2.92 -3.80
CA TYR A 38 8.19 -1.91 -4.52
C TYR A 38 8.87 -0.89 -3.60
N LEU A 39 8.23 -0.49 -2.48
CA LEU A 39 8.87 0.35 -1.47
C LEU A 39 10.11 -0.34 -0.88
N ASN A 40 10.03 -1.62 -0.54
CA ASN A 40 11.16 -2.39 -0.02
C ASN A 40 12.29 -2.54 -1.07
N GLU A 41 11.95 -2.74 -2.35
CA GLU A 41 12.93 -2.84 -3.45
C GLU A 41 13.74 -1.55 -3.68
N THR A 42 13.25 -0.39 -3.24
CA THR A 42 14.03 0.88 -3.34
C THR A 42 15.26 0.90 -2.43
N GLY A 43 15.30 0.06 -1.39
CA GLY A 43 16.36 0.04 -0.38
C GLY A 43 16.31 1.18 0.64
N ARG A 44 15.37 2.13 0.52
CA ARG A 44 15.16 3.18 1.53
C ARG A 44 14.14 2.73 2.58
N PRO A 45 14.47 2.74 3.88
CA PRO A 45 13.48 2.49 4.93
C PRO A 45 12.40 3.56 4.92
N MET A 46 11.14 3.14 4.76
CA MET A 46 9.96 4.02 4.78
C MET A 46 8.86 3.38 5.63
N VAL A 47 8.18 4.18 6.44
CA VAL A 47 6.97 3.73 7.13
C VAL A 47 5.84 3.61 6.12
N TYR A 48 5.24 2.42 6.02
CA TYR A 48 4.15 2.14 5.11
C TYR A 48 2.82 2.03 5.86
N SER A 49 1.98 3.07 5.71
CA SER A 49 0.66 3.16 6.32
C SER A 49 -0.42 2.71 5.34
N CYS A 50 -0.99 1.55 5.58
CA CYS A 50 -2.03 0.96 4.73
C CYS A 50 -3.45 1.35 5.19
N SER A 51 -4.25 1.92 4.29
CA SER A 51 -5.67 2.21 4.56
C SER A 51 -6.60 1.03 4.25
N LEU A 52 -6.07 -0.11 3.78
CA LEU A 52 -6.80 -1.29 3.33
C LEU A 52 -7.91 -1.77 4.29
N PRO A 53 -7.67 -1.94 5.61
CA PRO A 53 -8.69 -2.50 6.51
C PRO A 53 -9.98 -1.69 6.52
N ALA A 54 -9.90 -0.36 6.42
CA ALA A 54 -11.08 0.50 6.38
C ALA A 54 -12.00 0.17 5.20
N TYR A 55 -11.44 -0.10 4.02
CA TYR A 55 -12.22 -0.45 2.83
C TYR A 55 -12.80 -1.86 2.87
N GLN A 56 -12.14 -2.81 3.55
CA GLN A 56 -12.66 -4.17 3.74
C GLN A 56 -13.82 -4.16 4.75
N GLU A 57 -13.67 -3.43 5.85
CA GLU A 57 -14.71 -3.28 6.90
C GLU A 57 -15.97 -2.57 6.37
N GLU A 58 -15.82 -1.44 5.67
CA GLU A 58 -16.95 -0.69 5.08
C GLU A 58 -17.78 -1.55 4.12
N ARG A 59 -17.12 -2.47 3.41
CA ARG A 59 -17.75 -3.35 2.43
C ARG A 59 -18.19 -4.70 3.01
N LYS A 60 -18.07 -4.88 4.34
CA LYS A 60 -18.37 -6.14 5.06
C LYS A 60 -17.65 -7.35 4.47
N MET A 61 -16.45 -7.13 3.94
CA MET A 61 -15.58 -8.21 3.48
C MET A 61 -14.90 -8.83 4.69
N GLU A 62 -14.59 -10.12 4.61
CA GLU A 62 -13.71 -10.75 5.60
C GLU A 62 -12.35 -10.06 5.52
N VAL A 63 -11.94 -9.40 6.62
CA VAL A 63 -10.63 -8.73 6.69
C VAL A 63 -9.58 -9.83 6.75
N CYS A 64 -9.01 -10.16 5.59
CA CYS A 64 -7.85 -11.05 5.50
C CYS A 64 -6.63 -10.29 6.01
N ILE A 65 -6.49 -10.23 7.34
CA ILE A 65 -5.20 -9.93 7.97
C ILE A 65 -4.33 -11.14 7.64
N PHE A 66 -3.55 -11.08 6.56
CA PHE A 66 -2.54 -12.08 6.27
C PHE A 66 -1.58 -12.12 7.48
N PHE A 67 -1.79 -13.10 8.36
CA PHE A 67 -0.80 -13.53 9.36
C PHE A 67 0.32 -14.29 8.67
#